data_AF-A0A353RRM8-F1
#
_entry.id   AF-A0A353RRM8-F1
#
_cell.length_a   1.000
_cell.length_b   1.000
_cell.length_c   1.000
_cell.angle_alpha   90.00
_cell.angle_beta   90.00
_cell.angle_gamma   90.00
#
_symmetry.space_group_name_H-M   'P 1'
#
loop_
_entity.id
_entity.type
_entity.pdbx_description
1 polymer ?
#
loop_
_entity_poly.entity_id
_entity_poly.type
_entity_poly.pdbx_seq_one_letter_code
_entity_poly.pdbx_strand_id
1 'polypeptide(L)'
;SMFEIFSFYLQRGNIDVGFLGGAQIDQFGNINATVIGDYFHPKVRLPGSGGSMEIAAWANRCYIITPHQKRRFPARVDFHTSIGFLEGGDARAKTGVRGAGPQAVVTNLCILKPNEQGELILAALHPGCTFEEVQANTGWQLKQAPHVEVTPAPTQEELRILREELDPQRIYI
;
A
#
# COMPACT_ATOMS: atom_id res chain seq x y z
N SER A 1 -0.04 -23.23 -11.41
CA SER A 1 0.58 -22.28 -12.35
C SER A 1 0.11 -20.86 -12.03
N MET A 2 0.71 -19.83 -12.62
CA MET A 2 0.26 -18.44 -12.44
C MET A 2 -1.20 -18.26 -12.89
N PHE A 3 -1.57 -18.88 -14.02
CA PHE A 3 -2.94 -18.90 -14.52
C PHE A 3 -3.94 -19.46 -13.49
N GLU A 4 -3.63 -20.59 -12.86
CA GLU A 4 -4.53 -21.19 -11.86
C GLU A 4 -4.72 -20.26 -10.64
N ILE A 5 -3.65 -19.63 -10.16
CA ILE A 5 -3.73 -18.69 -9.02
C ILE A 5 -4.67 -17.53 -9.34
N PHE A 6 -4.51 -16.90 -10.51
CA PHE A 6 -5.33 -15.75 -10.88
C PHE A 6 -6.77 -16.16 -11.24
N SER A 7 -6.97 -17.19 -12.05
CA SER A 7 -8.29 -17.56 -12.56
C SER A 7 -9.12 -18.39 -11.58
N PHE A 8 -8.51 -19.29 -10.80
CA PHE A 8 -9.26 -20.22 -9.94
C PHE A 8 -9.25 -19.86 -8.46
N TYR A 9 -8.26 -19.12 -7.98
CA TYR A 9 -8.21 -18.70 -6.57
C TYR A 9 -8.60 -17.24 -6.41
N LEU A 10 -7.87 -16.33 -7.06
CA LEU A 10 -8.06 -14.90 -6.88
C LEU A 10 -9.44 -14.42 -7.37
N GLN A 11 -9.76 -14.66 -8.65
CA GLN A 11 -11.02 -14.19 -9.23
C GLN A 11 -12.24 -14.85 -8.57
N ARG A 12 -12.10 -16.09 -8.07
CA ARG A 12 -13.15 -16.79 -7.30
C ARG A 12 -13.35 -16.31 -5.86
N GLY A 13 -12.47 -15.46 -5.32
CA GLY A 13 -12.61 -14.96 -3.95
C GLY A 13 -11.95 -15.81 -2.86
N ASN A 14 -11.09 -16.73 -3.26
CA ASN A 14 -10.38 -17.62 -2.32
C ASN A 14 -9.07 -17.02 -1.80
N ILE A 15 -8.76 -15.76 -2.14
CA ILE A 15 -7.59 -15.04 -1.64
C ILE A 15 -8.04 -13.90 -0.75
N ASP A 16 -7.79 -14.07 0.55
CA ASP A 16 -8.20 -13.09 1.56
C ASP A 16 -7.33 -11.83 1.56
N VAL A 17 -6.02 -12.00 1.48
CA VAL A 17 -5.06 -10.90 1.69
C VAL A 17 -4.05 -10.84 0.54
N GLY A 18 -3.93 -9.66 -0.06
CA GLY A 18 -2.85 -9.31 -0.98
C GLY A 18 -1.88 -8.31 -0.36
N PHE A 19 -0.57 -8.57 -0.46
CA PHE A 19 0.46 -7.59 -0.12
C PHE A 19 1.01 -6.96 -1.39
N LEU A 20 1.07 -5.63 -1.42
CA LEU A 20 1.47 -4.83 -2.57
C LEU A 20 2.55 -3.82 -2.19
N GLY A 21 3.26 -3.33 -3.21
CA GLY A 21 4.19 -2.22 -3.11
C GLY A 21 4.23 -1.50 -4.45
N GLY A 22 4.89 -0.34 -4.49
CA GLY A 22 5.07 0.41 -5.72
C GLY A 22 6.04 1.56 -5.57
N ALA A 23 6.37 2.19 -6.70
CA ALA A 23 7.23 3.36 -6.76
C ALA A 23 6.50 4.64 -6.32
N GLN A 24 5.19 4.75 -6.59
CA GLN A 24 4.33 5.81 -6.06
C GLN A 24 3.05 5.21 -5.48
N ILE A 25 2.57 5.79 -4.39
CA ILE A 25 1.31 5.51 -3.70
C ILE A 25 0.66 6.88 -3.48
N ASP A 26 -0.52 7.11 -4.04
CA ASP A 26 -1.19 8.42 -3.87
C ASP A 26 -2.16 8.46 -2.68
N GLN A 27 -2.81 9.61 -2.51
CA GLN A 27 -3.74 9.89 -1.41
C GLN A 27 -4.95 8.94 -1.34
N PHE A 28 -5.25 8.16 -2.38
CA PHE A 28 -6.33 7.16 -2.39
C PHE A 28 -5.79 5.72 -2.44
N GLY A 29 -4.49 5.54 -2.19
CA GLY A 29 -3.83 4.24 -2.23
C GLY A 29 -3.69 3.66 -3.65
N ASN A 30 -3.79 4.48 -4.70
CA ASN A 30 -3.46 4.02 -6.05
C ASN A 30 -1.95 3.82 -6.17
N ILE A 31 -1.55 2.78 -6.89
CA ILE A 31 -0.15 2.36 -6.97
C ILE A 31 0.38 2.56 -8.39
N ASN A 32 1.58 3.11 -8.48
CA ASN A 32 2.38 3.13 -9.69
C ASN A 32 3.62 2.25 -9.55
N ALA A 33 3.77 1.30 -10.46
CA ALA A 33 4.96 0.48 -10.64
C ALA A 33 5.37 0.39 -12.12
N THR A 34 4.88 1.31 -12.97
CA THR A 34 5.01 1.21 -14.43
C THR A 34 5.91 2.30 -15.03
N VAL A 35 5.63 3.58 -14.80
CA VAL A 35 6.39 4.71 -15.37
C VAL A 35 6.38 5.91 -14.44
N ILE A 36 7.45 6.71 -14.42
CA ILE A 36 7.45 8.04 -13.81
C ILE A 36 7.47 9.09 -14.95
N GLY A 37 6.57 10.06 -14.89
CA GLY A 37 6.32 11.02 -15.97
C GLY A 37 5.40 10.49 -17.08
N ASP A 38 5.55 11.03 -18.30
CA ASP A 38 4.73 10.64 -19.47
C ASP A 38 4.85 9.14 -19.80
N TYR A 39 3.77 8.51 -20.23
CA TYR A 39 3.78 7.07 -20.49
C TYR A 39 4.57 6.71 -21.75
N PHE A 40 4.44 7.50 -22.82
CA PHE A 40 5.10 7.22 -24.11
C PHE A 40 6.57 7.64 -24.10
N HIS A 41 6.92 8.65 -23.30
CA HIS A 41 8.28 9.14 -23.11
C HIS A 41 8.62 9.26 -21.61
N PRO A 42 8.74 8.14 -20.90
CA PRO A 42 8.89 8.15 -19.45
C PRO A 42 10.25 8.69 -19.04
N LYS A 43 10.26 9.48 -17.96
CA LYS A 43 11.50 9.86 -17.29
C LYS A 43 12.19 8.63 -16.68
N VAL A 44 11.40 7.71 -16.13
CA VAL A 44 11.88 6.43 -15.59
C VAL A 44 10.89 5.33 -15.97
N ARG A 45 11.39 4.24 -16.56
CA ARG A 45 10.61 3.00 -16.75
C ARG A 45 10.81 2.07 -15.56
N LEU A 46 9.71 1.55 -15.03
CA LEU A 46 9.68 0.63 -13.90
C LEU A 46 9.33 -0.80 -14.38
N PRO A 47 9.45 -1.83 -13.52
CA PRO A 47 9.20 -3.23 -13.90
C PRO A 47 7.81 -3.53 -14.49
N GLY A 48 6.81 -2.69 -14.21
CA GLY A 48 5.43 -2.89 -14.66
C GLY A 48 4.58 -3.61 -13.61
N SER A 49 3.33 -3.93 -13.99
CA SER A 49 2.35 -4.47 -13.03
C SER A 49 2.70 -5.86 -12.51
N GLY A 50 3.25 -6.74 -13.34
CA GLY A 50 3.26 -8.17 -13.04
C GLY A 50 1.82 -8.65 -12.80
N GLY A 51 1.51 -9.05 -11.56
CA GLY A 51 0.15 -9.40 -11.13
C GLY A 51 -0.52 -8.40 -10.18
N SER A 52 0.10 -7.24 -9.91
CA SER A 52 -0.36 -6.31 -8.88
C SER A 52 -1.74 -5.73 -9.17
N MET A 53 -2.07 -5.51 -10.45
CA MET A 53 -3.37 -4.99 -10.88
C MET A 53 -4.49 -5.97 -10.54
N GLU A 54 -4.29 -7.25 -10.85
CA GLU A 54 -5.25 -8.32 -10.53
C GLU A 54 -5.42 -8.47 -9.02
N ILE A 55 -4.31 -8.52 -8.26
CA ILE A 55 -4.36 -8.64 -6.79
C ILE A 55 -5.13 -7.45 -6.18
N ALA A 56 -4.82 -6.22 -6.62
CA ALA A 56 -5.48 -5.02 -6.13
C ALA A 56 -6.99 -4.99 -6.45
N ALA A 57 -7.40 -5.55 -7.60
CA ALA A 57 -8.80 -5.62 -7.99
C ALA A 57 -9.57 -6.72 -7.25
N TRP A 58 -8.95 -7.88 -7.02
CA TRP A 58 -9.67 -9.09 -6.68
C TRP A 58 -9.34 -9.70 -5.31
N ALA A 59 -8.21 -9.41 -4.65
CA ALA A 59 -8.01 -9.94 -3.30
C ALA A 59 -9.08 -9.35 -2.35
N ASN A 60 -9.58 -10.13 -1.38
CA ASN A 60 -10.67 -9.66 -0.51
C ASN A 60 -10.28 -8.35 0.19
N ARG A 61 -9.00 -8.23 0.60
CA ARG A 61 -8.37 -6.99 1.09
C ARG A 61 -6.90 -6.92 0.70
N CYS A 62 -6.37 -5.70 0.59
CA CYS A 62 -4.95 -5.48 0.30
C CYS A 62 -4.25 -4.67 1.39
N TYR A 63 -2.94 -4.87 1.55
CA TYR A 63 -2.05 -4.04 2.35
C TYR A 63 -0.88 -3.59 1.49
N ILE A 64 -0.53 -2.31 1.58
CA ILE A 64 0.60 -1.75 0.84
C ILE A 64 1.77 -1.59 1.81
N ILE A 65 2.94 -2.15 1.48
CA ILE A 65 4.14 -2.05 2.30
C ILE A 65 5.22 -1.32 1.50
N THR A 66 5.71 -0.20 2.01
CA THR A 66 6.68 0.63 1.28
C THR A 66 7.44 1.58 2.22
N PRO A 67 8.69 1.95 1.93
CA PRO A 67 9.37 3.03 2.64
C PRO A 67 8.62 4.36 2.49
N HIS A 68 8.56 5.15 3.57
CA HIS A 68 7.96 6.48 3.58
C HIS A 68 8.95 7.51 3.03
N GLN A 69 8.73 7.96 1.80
CA GLN A 69 9.60 8.92 1.12
C GLN A 69 8.76 9.89 0.31
N LYS A 70 9.10 11.18 0.30
CA LYS A 70 8.35 12.21 -0.43
C LYS A 70 8.05 11.87 -1.89
N ARG A 71 9.01 11.28 -2.61
CA ARG A 71 8.84 10.85 -4.01
C ARG A 71 7.86 9.67 -4.20
N ARG A 72 7.68 8.85 -3.16
CA ARG A 72 6.79 7.68 -3.15
C ARG A 72 5.36 8.04 -2.79
N PHE A 73 5.14 9.19 -2.16
CA PHE A 73 3.81 9.63 -1.72
C PHE A 73 3.40 10.94 -2.41
N PRO A 74 3.26 11.00 -3.75
CA PRO A 74 2.73 12.18 -4.42
C PRO A 74 1.22 12.31 -4.17
N ALA A 75 0.66 13.52 -4.35
CA ALA A 75 -0.81 13.71 -4.25
C ALA A 75 -1.60 12.85 -5.25
N ARG A 76 -1.02 12.58 -6.43
CA ARG A 76 -1.54 11.71 -7.48
C ARG A 76 -0.37 10.94 -8.11
N VAL A 77 -0.61 9.69 -8.47
CA VAL A 77 0.38 8.90 -9.21
C VAL A 77 0.48 9.35 -10.67
N ASP A 78 1.65 9.19 -11.28
CA ASP A 78 1.83 9.48 -12.71
C ASP A 78 1.10 8.45 -13.58
N PHE A 79 0.97 7.21 -13.09
CA PHE A 79 0.28 6.12 -13.80
C PHE A 79 -0.41 5.15 -12.83
N HIS A 80 -1.67 4.84 -13.11
CA HIS A 80 -2.44 3.85 -12.36
C HIS A 80 -2.05 2.44 -12.78
N THR A 81 -1.08 1.84 -12.09
CA THR A 81 -0.72 0.43 -12.31
C THR A 81 -1.68 -0.49 -11.58
N SER A 82 -2.04 -0.15 -10.34
CA SER A 82 -2.97 -0.93 -9.52
C SER A 82 -3.88 0.04 -8.77
N ILE A 83 -5.17 -0.26 -8.79
CA ILE A 83 -6.20 0.65 -8.28
C ILE A 83 -6.30 0.59 -6.75
N GLY A 84 -6.29 1.75 -6.11
CA GLY A 84 -6.73 1.94 -4.74
C GLY A 84 -8.21 2.28 -4.73
N PHE A 85 -8.56 3.43 -4.16
CA PHE A 85 -9.91 4.00 -4.22
C PHE A 85 -10.12 4.96 -5.40
N LEU A 86 -9.17 5.03 -6.35
CA LEU A 86 -9.21 5.91 -7.52
C LEU A 86 -9.32 7.40 -7.12
N GLU A 87 -10.50 7.98 -7.25
CA GLU A 87 -10.80 9.37 -6.89
C GLU A 87 -11.53 9.50 -5.55
N GLY A 88 -11.78 8.37 -4.87
CA GLY A 88 -12.56 8.29 -3.64
C GLY A 88 -14.06 8.07 -3.88
N GLY A 89 -14.84 8.10 -2.79
CA GLY A 89 -16.28 7.89 -2.82
C GLY A 89 -16.67 6.54 -3.42
N ASP A 90 -17.51 6.55 -4.45
CA ASP A 90 -18.02 5.34 -5.12
C ASP A 90 -17.19 4.92 -6.35
N ALA A 91 -16.08 5.62 -6.66
CA ALA A 91 -15.30 5.42 -7.87
C ALA A 91 -14.81 3.97 -8.02
N ARG A 92 -14.32 3.38 -6.93
CA ARG A 92 -13.91 1.97 -6.92
C ARG A 92 -15.10 1.04 -7.17
N ALA A 93 -16.22 1.25 -6.49
CA ALA A 93 -17.42 0.39 -6.64
C ALA A 93 -17.93 0.39 -8.10
N LYS A 94 -17.87 1.55 -8.77
CA LYS A 94 -18.25 1.69 -10.19
C LYS A 94 -17.39 0.86 -11.16
N THR A 95 -16.19 0.45 -10.77
CA THR A 95 -15.35 -0.42 -11.62
C THR A 95 -15.84 -1.87 -11.69
N GLY A 96 -16.72 -2.30 -10.78
CA GLY A 96 -17.20 -3.67 -10.70
C GLY A 96 -16.19 -4.68 -10.11
N VAL A 97 -15.03 -4.22 -9.64
CA VAL A 97 -14.06 -5.11 -8.97
C VAL A 97 -14.59 -5.56 -7.61
N ARG A 98 -14.33 -6.81 -7.25
CA ARG A 98 -14.84 -7.42 -6.01
C ARG A 98 -14.04 -7.05 -4.76
N GLY A 99 -12.74 -6.87 -4.88
CA GLY A 99 -11.85 -6.66 -3.73
C GLY A 99 -12.11 -5.34 -3.02
N ALA A 100 -12.01 -5.33 -1.69
CA ALA A 100 -12.26 -4.14 -0.87
C ALA A 100 -11.20 -3.04 -1.02
N GLY A 101 -10.08 -3.32 -1.70
CA GLY A 101 -8.98 -2.37 -1.89
C GLY A 101 -8.03 -2.30 -0.68
N PRO A 102 -7.16 -1.28 -0.65
CA PRO A 102 -6.14 -1.15 0.39
C PRO A 102 -6.77 -0.84 1.75
N GLN A 103 -6.51 -1.68 2.74
CA GLN A 103 -6.98 -1.49 4.12
C GLN A 103 -5.98 -0.73 4.97
N ALA A 104 -4.69 -0.83 4.63
CA ALA A 104 -3.66 0.03 5.20
C ALA A 104 -2.45 0.16 4.27
N VAL A 105 -1.73 1.27 4.43
CA VAL A 105 -0.37 1.45 3.95
C VAL A 105 0.55 1.44 5.16
N VAL A 106 1.42 0.44 5.25
CA VAL A 106 2.40 0.27 6.33
C VAL A 106 3.74 0.75 5.81
N THR A 107 4.38 1.65 6.56
CA THR A 107 5.66 2.25 6.19
C THR A 107 6.65 2.13 7.34
N ASN A 108 7.86 2.67 7.18
CA ASN A 108 8.82 2.74 8.30
C ASN A 108 8.51 3.86 9.31
N LEU A 109 7.51 4.72 9.07
CA LEU A 109 7.13 5.81 9.99
C LEU A 109 5.77 5.61 10.65
N CYS A 110 4.83 5.03 9.91
CA CYS A 110 3.42 5.04 10.29
C CYS A 110 2.58 3.99 9.55
N ILE A 111 1.34 3.85 10.01
CA ILE A 111 0.24 3.17 9.32
C ILE A 111 -0.77 4.23 8.85
N LEU A 112 -1.05 4.25 7.54
CA LEU A 112 -2.13 5.03 6.95
C LEU A 112 -3.32 4.10 6.65
N LYS A 113 -4.55 4.56 6.87
CA LYS A 113 -5.77 3.81 6.53
C LYS A 113 -6.71 4.68 5.70
N PRO A 114 -7.52 4.10 4.79
CA PRO A 114 -8.55 4.87 4.10
C PRO A 114 -9.63 5.33 5.10
N ASN A 115 -10.10 6.56 4.94
CA ASN A 115 -11.33 7.02 5.57
C ASN A 115 -12.56 6.52 4.79
N GLU A 116 -13.77 6.95 5.18
CA GLU A 116 -15.02 6.58 4.52
C GLU A 116 -15.08 6.99 3.03
N GLN A 117 -14.31 8.00 2.64
CA GLN A 117 -14.21 8.47 1.25
C GLN A 117 -13.04 7.81 0.49
N GLY A 118 -12.29 6.89 1.12
CA GLY A 118 -11.14 6.20 0.53
C GLY A 118 -9.82 6.98 0.58
N GLU A 119 -9.80 8.20 1.14
CA GLU A 119 -8.59 9.01 1.30
C GLU A 119 -7.76 8.46 2.47
N LEU A 120 -6.46 8.32 2.26
CA LEU A 120 -5.51 7.85 3.27
C LEU A 120 -5.31 8.91 4.35
N ILE A 121 -5.56 8.51 5.60
CA ILE A 121 -5.35 9.30 6.81
C ILE A 121 -4.37 8.60 7.75
N LEU A 122 -3.64 9.36 8.55
CA LEU A 122 -2.74 8.82 9.57
C LEU A 122 -3.55 8.11 10.65
N ALA A 123 -3.34 6.80 10.80
CA ALA A 123 -4.02 5.97 11.79
C ALA A 123 -3.13 5.60 12.97
N ALA A 124 -1.83 5.37 12.74
CA ALA A 124 -0.88 5.09 13.81
C ALA A 124 0.53 5.55 13.46
N LEU A 125 1.30 5.96 14.47
CA LEU A 125 2.73 6.24 14.37
C LEU A 125 3.54 5.09 14.96
N HIS A 126 4.72 4.82 14.40
CA HIS A 126 5.67 3.94 15.05
C HIS A 126 6.38 4.64 16.22
N PRO A 127 6.87 3.90 17.23
CA PRO A 127 7.57 4.49 18.38
C PRO A 127 8.69 5.43 17.94
N GLY A 128 8.66 6.67 18.46
CA GLY A 128 9.65 7.71 18.15
C GLY A 128 9.41 8.51 16.87
N CYS A 129 8.44 8.13 16.03
CA CYS A 129 8.08 8.89 14.83
C CYS A 129 7.05 9.99 15.16
N THR A 130 7.04 11.06 14.37
CA THR A 130 6.16 12.23 14.58
C THR A 130 5.25 12.51 13.38
N PHE A 131 4.14 13.22 13.59
CA PHE A 131 3.26 13.62 12.49
C PHE A 131 3.98 14.56 11.50
N GLU A 132 4.81 15.45 12.02
CA GLU A 132 5.58 16.42 11.24
C GLU A 132 6.52 15.71 10.26
N GLU A 133 7.17 14.63 10.69
CA GLU A 133 8.03 13.80 9.85
C GLU A 133 7.26 13.09 8.74
N VAL A 134 6.09 12.53 9.06
CA VAL A 134 5.20 11.90 8.07
C VAL A 134 4.70 12.93 7.06
N GLN A 135 4.22 14.07 7.52
CA GLN A 135 3.72 15.15 6.67
C GLN A 135 4.82 15.72 5.77
N ALA A 136 6.06 15.88 6.27
CA ALA A 136 7.19 16.35 5.47
C ALA A 136 7.55 15.38 4.32
N ASN A 137 7.24 14.09 4.50
CA ASN A 137 7.45 13.03 3.51
C ASN A 137 6.19 12.62 2.74
N THR A 138 5.09 13.38 2.87
CA THR A 138 3.83 13.17 2.16
C THR A 138 3.56 14.36 1.22
N GLY A 139 3.21 14.08 -0.03
CA GLY A 139 3.03 15.06 -1.09
C GLY A 139 1.66 15.73 -1.14
N TRP A 140 0.80 15.46 -0.18
CA TRP A 140 -0.51 16.11 0.02
C TRP A 140 -0.67 16.49 1.51
N GLN A 141 -1.71 17.26 1.82
CA GLN A 141 -2.06 17.59 3.19
C GLN A 141 -2.66 16.36 3.89
N LEU A 142 -1.87 15.70 4.72
CA LEU A 142 -2.27 14.46 5.37
C LEU A 142 -3.20 14.76 6.55
N LYS A 143 -4.37 14.14 6.57
CA LYS A 143 -5.30 14.21 7.71
C LYS A 143 -4.95 13.16 8.75
N GLN A 144 -5.28 13.43 10.00
CA GLN A 144 -5.15 12.48 11.10
C GLN A 144 -6.50 11.83 11.39
N ALA A 145 -6.48 10.57 11.81
CA ALA A 145 -7.65 9.94 12.41
C ALA A 145 -8.05 10.65 13.72
N PRO A 146 -9.32 10.55 14.16
CA PRO A 146 -9.75 11.11 15.45
C PRO A 146 -8.91 10.63 16.63
N HIS A 147 -8.40 9.39 16.52
CA HIS A 147 -7.43 8.83 17.45
C HIS A 147 -6.26 8.25 16.65
N VAL A 148 -5.08 8.84 16.80
CA VAL A 148 -3.83 8.31 16.23
C VAL A 148 -3.16 7.44 17.28
N GLU A 149 -3.03 6.16 16.98
CA GLU A 149 -2.41 5.19 17.88
C GLU A 149 -0.87 5.24 17.78
N VAL A 150 -0.20 4.65 18.76
CA VAL A 150 1.22 4.28 18.63
C VAL A 150 1.27 2.77 18.47
N THR A 151 1.95 2.28 17.43
CA THR A 151 2.05 0.84 17.20
C THR A 151 2.83 0.18 18.34
N PRO A 152 2.41 -1.00 18.84
CA PRO A 152 3.14 -1.70 19.87
C PRO A 152 4.54 -2.09 19.39
N ALA A 153 5.52 -2.03 20.29
CA ALA A 153 6.83 -2.62 20.02
C ALA A 153 6.68 -4.15 19.92
N PRO A 154 7.47 -4.82 19.05
CA PRO A 154 7.48 -6.27 18.99
C PRO A 154 7.81 -6.90 20.35
N THR A 155 7.13 -7.98 20.68
CA THR A 155 7.39 -8.77 21.88
C THR A 155 8.74 -9.49 21.77
N GLN A 156 9.30 -9.92 22.90
CA GLN A 156 10.55 -10.69 22.91
C GLN A 156 10.44 -12.00 22.12
N GLU A 157 9.27 -12.66 22.18
CA GLU A 157 9.05 -13.91 21.45
C GLU A 157 8.97 -13.68 19.94
N GLU A 158 8.27 -12.62 19.49
CA GLU A 158 8.27 -12.24 18.07
C GLU A 158 9.68 -11.92 17.57
N LEU A 159 10.48 -11.19 18.36
CA LEU A 159 11.87 -10.89 18.01
C LEU A 159 12.74 -12.15 17.93
N ARG A 160 12.54 -13.10 18.84
CA ARG A 160 13.26 -14.38 18.83
C ARG A 160 12.92 -15.19 17.57
N ILE A 161 11.63 -15.39 17.29
CA ILE A 161 11.16 -16.10 16.09
C ILE A 161 11.73 -15.43 14.82
N LEU A 162 11.63 -14.10 14.73
CA LEU A 162 12.14 -13.36 13.59
C LEU A 162 13.64 -13.56 13.38
N ARG A 163 14.45 -13.42 14.44
CA ARG A 163 15.92 -13.41 14.33
C ARG A 163 16.58 -14.78 14.35
N GLU A 164 15.92 -15.80 14.90
CA GLU A 164 16.51 -17.12 15.11
C GLU A 164 15.87 -18.20 14.22
N GLU A 165 14.61 -18.04 13.82
CA GLU A 165 13.87 -19.06 13.05
C GLU A 165 13.55 -18.61 11.62
N LEU A 166 13.04 -17.38 11.43
CA LEU A 166 12.57 -16.91 10.12
C LEU A 166 13.66 -16.24 9.28
N ASP A 167 14.51 -15.41 9.89
CA ASP A 167 15.63 -14.73 9.22
C ASP A 167 16.94 -14.85 10.01
N PRO A 168 17.44 -16.08 10.30
CA PRO A 168 18.67 -16.29 11.05
C PRO A 168 19.93 -15.73 10.35
N GLN A 169 19.85 -15.50 9.04
CA GLN A 169 20.95 -14.95 8.24
C GLN A 169 20.92 -13.43 8.12
N ARG A 170 19.88 -12.76 8.64
CA ARG A 170 19.70 -11.31 8.59
C ARG A 170 19.71 -10.75 7.17
N ILE A 171 18.99 -11.42 6.28
CA ILE A 171 18.82 -10.97 4.90
C ILE A 171 17.89 -9.74 4.87
N TYR A 172 16.90 -9.70 5.76
CA TYR A 172 15.89 -8.64 5.82
C TYR A 172 15.95 -7.82 7.13
N ILE A 173 16.25 -8.45 8.28
CA ILE A 173 16.25 -7.81 9.61
C ILE A 173 17.56 -7.95 10.40
#